data_AF-A0A5N8XSY2-F1
#
_entry.id   AF-A0A5N8XSY2-F1
#
_cell.length_a   1.000
_cell.length_b   1.000
_cell.length_c   1.000
_cell.angle_alpha   90.00
_cell.angle_beta   90.00
_cell.angle_gamma   90.00
#
_symmetry.space_group_name_H-M   'P 1'
#
loop_
_entity.id
_entity.type
_entity.pdbx_description
1 polymer ?
#
loop_
_entity_poly.entity_id
_entity_poly.type
_entity_poly.pdbx_seq_one_letter_code
_entity_poly.pdbx_strand_id
1 'polypeptide(L)'
;MSELRVVPGGRHGQDRLHVCLPDGRNVAWYDREAGRVNLLSEDRREDVLDVLGPFLTGPVAVGPPPVPTPAELARLALPPDDDLAPNRPGEALLIALDRDPGPPRRLRPDPRRRALTAEQAVGEALDRLEGAGWHTLHSIPLPGGDRVHHLVIGPGGLFCLRALYARKQRVLVADPMVTVGRHEPRPLLRQVRADAARASHALTAEARAVLVPVGASDVDVVAPLREARVLRDTDLSQLARSGGVLKPADVEALHAVARDRRTWLRV
;
A
#
# COMPACT_ATOMS: atom_id res chain seq x y z
N MET A 1 -27.78 0.44 46.01
CA MET A 1 -26.68 -0.41 45.51
C MET A 1 -27.13 -1.01 44.20
N SER A 2 -26.62 -0.48 43.11
CA SER A 2 -26.92 -0.87 41.73
C SER A 2 -26.28 -2.24 41.46
N GLU A 3 -27.07 -3.26 41.13
CA GLU A 3 -26.61 -4.64 40.86
C GLU A 3 -25.90 -4.77 39.50
N LEU A 4 -24.85 -3.97 39.25
CA LEU A 4 -24.04 -4.10 38.04
C LEU A 4 -23.06 -5.28 38.16
N ARG A 5 -22.81 -5.97 37.05
CA ARG A 5 -21.87 -7.10 36.99
C ARG A 5 -20.80 -6.84 35.94
N VAL A 6 -19.55 -7.13 36.30
CA VAL A 6 -18.41 -7.09 35.37
C VAL A 6 -18.21 -8.48 34.77
N VAL A 7 -18.25 -8.57 33.45
CA VAL A 7 -18.08 -9.81 32.69
C VAL A 7 -16.90 -9.65 31.73
N PRO A 8 -15.88 -10.51 31.79
CA PRO A 8 -14.79 -10.49 30.83
C PRO A 8 -15.30 -10.92 29.44
N GLY A 9 -14.89 -10.21 28.40
CA GLY A 9 -15.26 -10.51 27.02
C GLY A 9 -14.07 -10.29 26.09
N GLY A 10 -13.70 -11.33 25.36
CA GLY A 10 -12.63 -11.28 24.36
C GLY A 10 -13.16 -11.62 22.98
N ARG A 11 -13.07 -10.69 22.03
CA ARG A 11 -13.20 -10.98 20.59
C ARG A 11 -12.07 -10.26 19.86
N HIS A 12 -11.40 -10.99 18.96
CA HIS A 12 -10.34 -10.44 18.10
C HIS A 12 -9.09 -9.90 18.84
N GLY A 13 -8.69 -10.53 19.96
CA GLY A 13 -7.43 -10.22 20.64
C GLY A 13 -7.43 -8.98 21.54
N GLN A 14 -8.59 -8.36 21.77
CA GLN A 14 -8.74 -7.22 22.69
C GLN A 14 -9.25 -7.70 24.06
N ASP A 15 -8.54 -7.36 25.14
CA ASP A 15 -8.92 -7.67 26.53
C ASP A 15 -9.90 -6.60 27.06
N ARG A 16 -11.20 -6.92 27.06
CA ARG A 16 -12.27 -5.99 27.43
C ARG A 16 -13.10 -6.54 28.59
N LEU A 17 -13.49 -5.63 29.49
CA LEU A 17 -14.44 -5.91 30.56
C LEU A 17 -15.76 -5.22 30.24
N HIS A 18 -16.86 -5.98 30.21
CA HIS A 18 -18.20 -5.47 30.00
C HIS A 18 -18.91 -5.28 31.33
N VAL A 19 -19.62 -4.16 31.50
CA VAL A 19 -20.46 -3.87 32.65
C VAL A 19 -21.91 -4.04 32.23
N CYS A 20 -22.59 -5.02 32.83
CA CYS A 20 -23.95 -5.40 32.48
C CYS A 20 -24.92 -5.16 33.63
N LEU A 21 -26.17 -4.86 33.29
CA LEU A 21 -27.32 -4.85 34.19
C LEU A 21 -27.74 -6.29 34.58
N PRO A 22 -28.55 -6.46 35.63
CA PRO A 22 -29.10 -7.75 36.03
C PRO A 22 -29.90 -8.47 34.93
N ASP A 23 -30.51 -7.69 34.03
CA ASP A 23 -31.25 -8.18 32.87
C ASP A 23 -30.35 -8.58 31.67
N GLY A 24 -29.02 -8.48 31.83
CA GLY A 24 -28.03 -8.85 30.82
C GLY A 24 -27.69 -7.75 29.81
N ARG A 25 -28.33 -6.57 29.88
CA ARG A 25 -27.99 -5.45 28.98
C ARG A 25 -26.65 -4.83 29.35
N ASN A 26 -25.79 -4.62 28.35
CA ASN A 26 -24.52 -3.91 28.51
C ASN A 26 -24.77 -2.40 28.68
N VAL A 27 -24.15 -1.81 29.70
CA VAL A 27 -24.21 -0.36 29.98
C VAL A 27 -22.86 0.35 29.84
N ALA A 28 -21.74 -0.39 29.86
CA ALA A 28 -20.41 0.15 29.62
C ALA A 28 -19.40 -0.96 29.29
N TRP A 29 -18.26 -0.58 28.72
CA TRP A 29 -17.13 -1.50 28.60
C TRP A 29 -15.80 -0.77 28.84
N TYR A 30 -14.86 -1.48 29.44
CA TYR A 30 -13.52 -1.00 29.74
C TYR A 30 -12.49 -1.69 28.83
N ASP A 31 -11.72 -0.89 28.12
CA ASP A 31 -10.56 -1.32 27.35
C ASP A 31 -9.32 -1.26 28.25
N ARG A 32 -8.78 -2.43 28.62
CA ARG A 32 -7.63 -2.50 29.53
C ARG A 32 -6.35 -2.03 28.86
N GLU A 33 -6.23 -2.22 27.55
CA GLU A 33 -5.06 -1.79 26.77
C GLU A 33 -5.05 -0.27 26.60
N ALA A 34 -6.21 0.33 26.30
CA ALA A 34 -6.33 1.77 26.11
C ALA A 34 -6.58 2.58 27.41
N GLY A 35 -6.77 1.92 28.55
CA GLY A 35 -7.09 2.56 29.82
C GLY A 35 -8.39 3.39 29.76
N ARG A 36 -9.41 2.92 29.03
CA ARG A 36 -10.59 3.73 28.68
C ARG A 36 -11.91 3.03 28.98
N VAL A 37 -12.82 3.74 29.64
CA VAL A 37 -14.20 3.32 29.89
C VAL A 37 -15.13 3.99 28.88
N ASN A 38 -15.85 3.18 28.11
CA ASN A 38 -16.88 3.63 27.18
C ASN A 38 -18.25 3.41 27.80
N LEU A 39 -18.96 4.50 28.07
CA LEU A 39 -20.32 4.47 28.62
C LEU A 39 -21.33 4.42 27.49
N LEU A 40 -22.33 3.54 27.61
CA LEU A 40 -23.49 3.51 26.70
C LEU A 40 -24.66 4.36 27.23
N SER A 41 -24.60 4.76 28.50
CA SER A 41 -25.54 5.66 29.16
C SER A 41 -24.78 6.50 30.19
N GLU A 42 -24.85 7.83 30.06
CA GLU A 42 -24.18 8.78 30.97
C GLU A 42 -24.81 8.78 32.37
N ASP A 43 -26.10 8.47 32.48
CA ASP A 43 -26.88 8.50 33.74
C ASP A 43 -26.36 7.54 34.82
N ARG A 44 -25.50 6.58 34.45
CA ARG A 44 -24.93 5.54 35.34
C ARG A 44 -23.42 5.61 35.46
N ARG A 45 -22.81 6.75 35.13
CA ARG A 45 -21.36 6.94 35.14
C ARG A 45 -20.71 6.56 36.48
N GLU A 46 -21.23 7.07 37.59
CA GLU A 46 -20.67 6.80 38.93
C GLU A 46 -20.77 5.33 39.31
N ASP A 47 -21.96 4.73 39.15
CA ASP A 47 -22.20 3.30 39.39
C ASP A 47 -21.22 2.40 38.60
N VAL A 48 -20.95 2.76 37.33
CA VAL A 48 -20.03 2.01 36.46
C VAL A 48 -18.59 2.14 36.92
N LEU A 49 -18.15 3.34 37.30
CA LEU A 49 -16.78 3.57 37.77
C LEU A 49 -16.52 2.88 39.11
N ASP A 50 -17.50 2.88 40.01
CA ASP A 50 -17.42 2.19 41.30
C ASP A 50 -17.25 0.68 41.11
N VAL A 51 -18.03 0.06 40.23
CA VAL A 51 -17.96 -1.38 39.96
C VAL A 51 -16.71 -1.78 39.17
N LEU A 52 -16.19 -0.88 38.32
CA LEU A 52 -14.93 -1.11 37.61
C LEU A 52 -13.68 -0.85 38.46
N GLY A 53 -13.81 -0.13 39.57
CA GLY A 53 -12.70 0.30 40.44
C GLY A 53 -11.62 -0.77 40.71
N PRO A 54 -11.99 -2.01 41.10
CA PRO A 54 -11.03 -3.09 41.34
C PRO A 54 -10.24 -3.55 40.10
N PHE A 55 -10.73 -3.25 38.91
CA PHE A 55 -10.16 -3.69 37.63
C PHE A 55 -9.37 -2.61 36.90
N LEU A 56 -9.43 -1.36 37.39
CA LEU A 56 -8.73 -0.23 36.76
C LEU A 56 -7.23 -0.30 37.03
N THR A 57 -6.42 -0.23 35.97
CA THR A 57 -4.96 -0.32 36.06
C THR A 57 -4.27 1.05 36.05
N GLY A 58 -4.95 2.11 36.53
CA GLY A 58 -4.45 3.48 36.58
C GLY A 58 -5.51 4.54 36.29
N PRO A 59 -5.11 5.80 36.04
CA PRO A 59 -6.03 6.86 35.61
C PRO A 59 -6.74 6.45 34.32
N VAL A 60 -8.07 6.52 34.30
CA VAL A 60 -8.89 6.12 33.15
C VAL A 60 -9.56 7.30 32.47
N ALA A 61 -9.58 7.28 31.14
CA ALA A 61 -10.39 8.20 30.35
C ALA A 61 -11.82 7.65 30.24
N VAL A 62 -12.82 8.51 30.42
CA VAL A 62 -14.24 8.17 30.28
C VAL A 62 -14.80 8.84 29.03
N GLY A 63 -15.53 8.08 28.22
CA GLY A 63 -16.17 8.56 27.00
C GLY A 63 -15.42 8.19 25.72
N PRO A 64 -15.98 8.53 24.55
CA PRO A 64 -15.38 8.20 23.26
C PRO A 64 -13.95 8.76 23.16
N PRO A 65 -13.07 8.12 22.36
CA PRO A 65 -11.77 8.69 22.09
C PRO A 65 -11.94 10.13 21.57
N PRO A 66 -11.11 11.09 22.03
CA PRO A 66 -11.21 12.46 21.54
C PRO A 66 -11.10 12.45 20.02
N VAL A 67 -12.06 13.09 19.35
CA VAL A 67 -12.01 13.25 17.91
C VAL A 67 -10.82 14.16 17.60
N PRO A 68 -9.89 13.76 16.71
CA PRO A 68 -8.78 14.60 16.33
C PRO A 68 -9.28 15.96 15.84
N THR A 69 -8.70 17.04 16.36
CA THR A 69 -9.00 18.40 15.91
C THR A 69 -8.63 18.57 14.44
N PRO A 70 -9.23 19.53 13.71
CA PRO A 70 -8.84 19.83 12.33
C PRO A 70 -7.33 20.11 12.18
N ALA A 71 -6.70 20.71 13.19
CA ALA A 71 -5.26 20.98 13.20
C ALA A 71 -4.41 19.71 13.43
N GLU A 72 -4.94 18.69 14.11
CA GLU A 72 -4.31 17.38 14.24
C GLU A 72 -4.50 16.56 12.95
N LEU A 73 -5.69 16.60 12.35
CA LEU A 73 -5.96 15.99 11.04
C LEU A 73 -5.10 16.61 9.94
N ALA A 74 -4.95 17.94 9.92
CA ALA A 74 -4.09 18.64 8.97
C ALA A 74 -2.60 18.30 9.15
N ARG A 75 -2.17 17.98 10.38
CA ARG A 75 -0.81 17.48 10.65
C ARG A 75 -0.60 16.03 10.23
N LEU A 76 -1.67 15.25 10.14
CA LEU A 76 -1.67 13.87 9.64
C LEU A 76 -1.83 13.81 8.10
N ALA A 77 -2.33 14.88 7.49
CA ALA A 77 -2.46 15.02 6.04
C ALA A 77 -1.17 15.55 5.43
N LEU A 78 -0.72 14.91 4.35
CA LEU A 78 0.40 15.43 3.57
C LEU A 78 -0.03 16.66 2.76
N PRO A 79 0.86 17.66 2.57
CA PRO A 79 0.64 18.70 1.58
C PRO A 79 0.35 18.08 0.20
N PRO A 80 -0.58 18.64 -0.60
CA PRO A 80 -0.95 18.04 -1.89
C PRO A 80 0.23 17.78 -2.83
N ASP A 81 1.26 18.63 -2.81
CA ASP A 81 2.45 18.50 -3.66
C ASP A 81 3.41 17.39 -3.19
N ASP A 82 3.34 17.02 -1.92
CA ASP A 82 4.16 15.98 -1.29
C ASP A 82 3.43 14.63 -1.22
N ASP A 83 2.13 14.60 -1.50
CA ASP A 83 1.33 13.38 -1.48
C ASP A 83 1.34 12.69 -2.85
N LEU A 84 1.94 11.51 -2.92
CA LEU A 84 2.02 10.69 -4.14
C LEU A 84 0.79 9.82 -4.37
N ALA A 85 -0.11 9.68 -3.38
CA ALA A 85 -1.30 8.84 -3.53
C ALA A 85 -2.20 9.21 -4.72
N PRO A 86 -2.39 10.49 -5.11
CA PRO A 86 -3.21 10.86 -6.26
C PRO A 86 -2.55 10.62 -7.62
N ASN A 87 -1.29 10.19 -7.67
CA ASN A 87 -0.60 10.01 -8.95
C ASN A 87 -1.31 8.98 -9.83
N ARG A 88 -1.49 9.32 -11.10
CA ARG A 88 -2.03 8.36 -12.08
C ARG A 88 -0.93 7.39 -12.56
N PRO A 89 -1.32 6.21 -13.05
CA PRO A 89 -0.44 5.35 -13.84
C PRO A 89 0.23 6.14 -14.99
N GLY A 90 1.55 6.27 -14.94
CA GLY A 90 2.31 7.02 -15.94
C GLY A 90 2.21 8.55 -15.84
N GLU A 91 1.82 9.13 -14.70
CA GLU A 91 1.78 10.59 -14.44
C GLU A 91 3.02 11.32 -14.95
N ALA A 92 4.22 10.80 -14.65
CA ALA A 92 5.47 11.40 -15.10
C ALA A 92 5.60 11.44 -16.64
N LEU A 93 5.08 10.43 -17.34
CA LEU A 93 5.05 10.38 -18.80
C LEU A 93 3.99 11.31 -19.37
N LEU A 94 2.83 11.43 -18.72
CA LEU A 94 1.79 12.39 -19.10
C LEU A 94 2.34 13.82 -19.05
N ILE A 95 2.96 14.19 -17.92
CA ILE A 95 3.61 15.50 -17.74
C ILE A 95 4.71 15.72 -18.80
N ALA A 96 5.55 14.71 -19.06
CA ALA A 96 6.62 14.84 -20.04
C ALA A 96 6.10 15.01 -21.48
N LEU A 97 5.01 14.32 -21.84
CA LEU A 97 4.35 14.43 -23.14
C LEU A 97 3.58 15.75 -23.30
N ASP A 98 3.03 16.31 -22.22
CA ASP A 98 2.38 17.61 -22.22
C ASP A 98 3.38 18.75 -22.40
N ARG A 99 4.49 18.70 -21.65
CA ARG A 99 5.57 19.71 -21.72
C ARG A 99 6.33 19.68 -23.05
N ASP A 100 6.54 18.50 -23.62
CA ASP A 100 7.18 18.33 -24.93
C ASP A 100 6.39 17.29 -25.77
N PRO A 101 5.36 17.72 -26.50
CA PRO A 101 4.51 16.83 -27.30
C PRO A 101 5.24 16.25 -28.52
N GLY A 102 6.41 16.80 -28.89
CA GLY A 102 7.11 16.50 -30.12
C GLY A 102 6.39 16.99 -31.39
N PRO A 103 7.04 16.90 -32.57
CA PRO A 103 6.44 17.33 -33.82
C PRO A 103 5.21 16.51 -34.21
N PRO A 104 4.20 17.15 -34.85
CA PRO A 104 2.90 16.54 -35.16
C PRO A 104 2.95 15.39 -36.16
N ARG A 105 4.05 15.24 -36.92
CA ARG A 105 4.26 14.14 -37.88
C ARG A 105 5.63 13.50 -37.62
N ARG A 106 5.66 12.45 -36.80
CA ARG A 106 6.85 11.60 -36.64
C ARG A 106 6.71 10.31 -37.48
N LEU A 107 7.77 9.96 -38.21
CA LEU A 107 7.89 8.68 -38.91
C LEU A 107 7.91 7.48 -37.95
N ARG A 108 8.40 7.68 -36.71
CA ARG A 108 8.38 6.68 -35.63
C ARG A 108 7.55 7.20 -34.46
N PRO A 109 6.62 6.37 -33.92
CA PRO A 109 5.88 6.73 -32.72
C PRO A 109 6.81 7.05 -31.55
N ASP A 110 6.48 8.08 -30.78
CA ASP A 110 7.23 8.44 -29.58
C ASP A 110 7.27 7.26 -28.59
N PRO A 111 8.46 6.77 -28.18
CA PRO A 111 8.57 5.65 -27.26
C PRO A 111 7.88 5.90 -25.92
N ARG A 112 7.75 7.16 -25.48
CA ARG A 112 7.03 7.53 -24.24
C ARG A 112 5.56 7.15 -24.28
N ARG A 113 4.91 7.20 -25.45
CA ARG A 113 3.49 6.80 -25.60
C ARG A 113 3.30 5.29 -25.39
N ARG A 114 4.26 4.48 -25.85
CA ARG A 114 4.26 3.03 -25.63
C ARG A 114 4.49 2.71 -24.15
N ALA A 115 5.45 3.38 -23.52
CA ALA A 115 5.69 3.24 -22.07
C ALA A 115 4.43 3.63 -21.27
N LEU A 116 3.78 4.74 -21.61
CA LEU A 116 2.55 5.21 -20.97
C LEU A 116 1.44 4.16 -21.10
N THR A 117 1.24 3.60 -22.29
CA THR A 117 0.26 2.54 -22.52
C THR A 117 0.52 1.33 -21.62
N ALA A 118 1.78 0.95 -21.43
CA ALA A 118 2.14 -0.16 -20.56
C ALA A 118 1.89 0.16 -19.08
N GLU A 119 2.28 1.34 -18.61
CA GLU A 119 2.04 1.76 -17.22
C GLU A 119 0.54 1.88 -16.92
N GLN A 120 -0.26 2.41 -17.85
CA GLN A 120 -1.72 2.47 -17.69
C GLN A 120 -2.36 1.08 -17.63
N ALA A 121 -1.99 0.16 -18.53
CA ALA A 121 -2.51 -1.20 -18.50
C ALA A 121 -2.14 -1.96 -17.21
N VAL A 122 -0.94 -1.73 -16.68
CA VAL A 122 -0.55 -2.28 -15.36
C VAL A 122 -1.36 -1.61 -14.25
N GLY A 123 -1.55 -0.30 -14.29
CA GLY A 123 -2.42 0.44 -13.35
C GLY A 123 -3.83 -0.15 -13.29
N GLU A 124 -4.52 -0.23 -14.43
CA GLU A 124 -5.86 -0.83 -14.56
C GLU A 124 -5.91 -2.27 -14.03
N ALA A 125 -4.81 -3.00 -14.14
CA ALA A 125 -4.70 -4.35 -13.60
C ALA A 125 -4.53 -4.40 -12.08
N LEU A 126 -3.87 -3.40 -11.49
CA LEU A 126 -3.69 -3.24 -10.06
C LEU A 126 -4.92 -2.67 -9.37
N ASP A 127 -5.73 -1.84 -10.05
CA ASP A 127 -7.00 -1.33 -9.52
C ASP A 127 -7.93 -2.48 -9.09
N ARG A 128 -7.83 -3.65 -9.73
CA ARG A 128 -8.59 -4.86 -9.37
C ARG A 128 -8.16 -5.49 -8.04
N LEU A 129 -7.03 -5.07 -7.48
CA LEU A 129 -6.57 -5.48 -6.14
C LEU A 129 -7.08 -4.55 -5.04
N GLU A 130 -7.56 -3.35 -5.40
CA GLU A 130 -8.08 -2.38 -4.43
C GLU A 130 -9.23 -2.96 -3.62
N GLY A 131 -9.30 -2.58 -2.35
CA GLY A 131 -10.33 -3.05 -1.40
C GLY A 131 -10.03 -4.38 -0.70
N ALA A 132 -8.96 -5.10 -1.08
CA ALA A 132 -8.51 -6.32 -0.39
C ALA A 132 -7.34 -6.08 0.58
N GLY A 133 -7.24 -4.86 1.14
CA GLY A 133 -6.11 -4.44 1.98
C GLY A 133 -4.83 -4.18 1.18
N TRP A 134 -4.94 -3.96 -0.13
CA TRP A 134 -3.84 -3.56 -1.00
C TRP A 134 -3.94 -2.08 -1.34
N HIS A 135 -2.78 -1.42 -1.36
CA HIS A 135 -2.59 -0.04 -1.81
C HIS A 135 -1.59 -0.01 -2.96
N THR A 136 -1.84 0.86 -3.93
CA THR A 136 -0.95 1.06 -5.08
C THR A 136 -0.55 2.52 -5.16
N LEU A 137 0.74 2.78 -5.36
CA LEU A 137 1.28 4.11 -5.66
C LEU A 137 1.91 4.09 -7.05
N HIS A 138 1.65 5.14 -7.81
CA HIS A 138 2.10 5.27 -9.20
C HIS A 138 3.16 6.35 -9.35
N SER A 139 4.02 6.19 -10.36
CA SER A 139 4.95 7.23 -10.82
C SER A 139 5.80 7.85 -9.69
N ILE A 140 6.32 7.02 -8.80
CA ILE A 140 7.08 7.47 -7.63
C ILE A 140 8.43 8.01 -8.11
N PRO A 141 8.72 9.31 -7.89
CA PRO A 141 9.95 9.92 -8.35
C PRO A 141 11.16 9.37 -7.59
N LEU A 142 12.27 9.16 -8.30
CA LEU A 142 13.56 8.81 -7.71
C LEU A 142 14.61 9.87 -8.08
N PRO A 143 15.69 10.01 -7.29
CA PRO A 143 16.80 10.89 -7.64
C PRO A 143 17.42 10.53 -9.00
N GLY A 144 17.95 11.54 -9.70
CA GLY A 144 18.49 11.38 -11.05
C GLY A 144 17.45 11.31 -12.17
N GLY A 145 16.17 11.54 -11.86
CA GLY A 145 15.08 11.58 -12.86
C GLY A 145 14.51 10.22 -13.24
N ASP A 146 14.88 9.16 -12.51
CA ASP A 146 14.26 7.83 -12.63
C ASP A 146 12.94 7.77 -11.86
N ARG A 147 12.22 6.65 -11.94
CA ARG A 147 11.00 6.41 -11.17
C ARG A 147 10.74 4.94 -10.92
N VAL A 148 10.05 4.65 -9.82
CA VAL A 148 9.30 3.38 -9.71
C VAL A 148 7.98 3.57 -10.44
N HIS A 149 7.64 2.67 -11.37
CA HIS A 149 6.41 2.80 -12.14
C HIS A 149 5.18 2.56 -11.24
N HIS A 150 5.19 1.45 -10.50
CA HIS A 150 4.17 1.12 -9.50
C HIS A 150 4.81 0.48 -8.27
N LEU A 151 4.36 0.88 -7.09
CA LEU A 151 4.62 0.18 -5.84
C LEU A 151 3.30 -0.35 -5.31
N VAL A 152 3.25 -1.65 -5.01
CA VAL A 152 2.07 -2.32 -4.48
C VAL A 152 2.39 -2.80 -3.07
N ILE A 153 1.57 -2.41 -2.11
CA ILE A 153 1.73 -2.70 -0.68
C ILE A 153 0.48 -3.43 -0.22
N GLY A 154 0.62 -4.61 0.37
CA GLY A 154 -0.53 -5.31 0.91
C GLY A 154 -0.15 -6.51 1.76
N PRO A 155 -1.10 -7.40 2.11
CA PRO A 155 -0.87 -8.50 3.05
C PRO A 155 0.22 -9.47 2.59
N GLY A 156 0.49 -9.50 1.28
CA GLY A 156 1.55 -10.32 0.71
C GLY A 156 2.94 -9.72 0.80
N GLY A 157 3.11 -8.45 1.19
CA GLY A 157 4.37 -7.70 1.23
C GLY A 157 4.43 -6.55 0.19
N LEU A 158 5.62 -6.03 -0.08
CA LEU A 158 5.85 -4.93 -1.03
C LEU A 158 6.36 -5.47 -2.38
N PHE A 159 5.87 -4.87 -3.46
CA PHE A 159 6.28 -5.21 -4.83
C PHE A 159 6.52 -3.95 -5.66
N CYS A 160 7.72 -3.84 -6.24
CA CYS A 160 8.06 -2.79 -7.20
C CYS A 160 7.89 -3.34 -8.62
N LEU A 161 6.87 -2.84 -9.32
CA LEU A 161 6.54 -3.29 -10.65
C LEU A 161 7.09 -2.31 -11.69
N ARG A 162 7.75 -2.85 -12.72
CA ARG A 162 8.16 -2.11 -13.90
C ARG A 162 7.40 -2.63 -15.11
N ALA A 163 6.60 -1.75 -15.73
CA ALA A 163 5.86 -2.07 -16.94
C ALA A 163 6.77 -2.05 -18.18
N LEU A 164 6.68 -3.08 -19.02
CA LEU A 164 7.42 -3.22 -20.27
C LEU A 164 6.44 -3.41 -21.43
N TYR A 165 6.37 -2.45 -22.34
CA TYR A 165 5.52 -2.55 -23.52
C TYR A 165 6.04 -3.61 -24.49
N ALA A 166 5.31 -4.72 -24.67
CA ALA A 166 5.70 -5.81 -25.58
C ALA A 166 4.76 -5.96 -26.79
N ARG A 167 3.45 -5.67 -26.64
CA ARG A 167 2.43 -5.66 -27.71
C ARG A 167 2.62 -6.71 -28.82
N LYS A 168 2.11 -7.92 -28.57
CA LYS A 168 2.14 -9.10 -29.44
C LYS A 168 3.54 -9.60 -29.79
N GLN A 169 4.62 -9.00 -29.28
CA GLN A 169 5.96 -9.52 -29.43
C GLN A 169 6.27 -10.55 -28.34
N ARG A 170 7.13 -11.51 -28.68
CA ARG A 170 7.70 -12.45 -27.70
C ARG A 170 8.70 -11.70 -26.83
N VAL A 171 8.76 -12.06 -25.55
CA VAL A 171 9.73 -11.50 -24.60
C VAL A 171 10.63 -12.63 -24.10
N LEU A 172 11.93 -12.50 -24.32
CA LEU A 172 12.95 -13.42 -23.81
C LEU A 172 13.64 -12.79 -22.61
N VAL A 173 13.67 -13.50 -21.49
CA VAL A 173 14.32 -13.09 -20.24
C VAL A 173 15.48 -14.03 -19.95
N ALA A 174 16.69 -13.56 -20.22
CA ALA A 174 17.96 -14.23 -19.96
C ALA A 174 18.79 -13.36 -19.02
N ASP A 175 18.61 -13.55 -17.70
CA ASP A 175 19.14 -12.67 -16.64
C ASP A 175 20.60 -12.21 -16.86
N PRO A 176 20.88 -10.89 -16.88
CA PRO A 176 19.98 -9.75 -16.59
C PRO A 176 19.27 -9.16 -17.81
N MET A 177 19.44 -9.78 -18.98
CA MET A 177 18.99 -9.29 -20.27
C MET A 177 17.52 -9.63 -20.53
N VAL A 178 16.81 -8.65 -21.07
CA VAL A 178 15.44 -8.78 -21.56
C VAL A 178 15.41 -8.34 -23.01
N THR A 179 14.86 -9.18 -23.87
CA THR A 179 14.74 -8.95 -25.31
C THR A 179 13.27 -8.93 -25.68
N VAL A 180 12.83 -7.90 -26.41
CA VAL A 180 11.45 -7.79 -26.90
C VAL A 180 11.45 -7.94 -28.41
N GLY A 181 10.83 -9.01 -28.92
CA GLY A 181 10.80 -9.33 -30.34
C GLY A 181 12.21 -9.47 -30.93
N ARG A 182 12.54 -8.60 -31.90
CA ARG A 182 13.85 -8.56 -32.57
C ARG A 182 14.71 -7.36 -32.14
N HIS A 183 14.31 -6.68 -31.07
CA HIS A 183 15.08 -5.55 -30.55
C HIS A 183 16.34 -6.03 -29.84
N GLU A 184 17.32 -5.12 -29.69
CA GLU A 184 18.55 -5.40 -28.95
C GLU A 184 18.22 -5.77 -27.49
N PRO A 185 18.84 -6.83 -26.93
CA PRO A 185 18.70 -7.16 -25.52
C PRO A 185 19.12 -6.00 -24.61
N ARG A 186 18.40 -5.75 -23.53
CA ARG A 186 18.72 -4.71 -22.53
C ARG A 186 18.83 -5.29 -21.14
N PRO A 187 19.73 -4.80 -20.26
CA PRO A 187 19.92 -5.31 -18.90
C PRO A 187 18.79 -4.85 -17.95
N LEU A 188 17.54 -5.06 -18.33
CA LEU A 188 16.36 -4.51 -17.66
C LEU A 188 16.17 -5.08 -16.26
N LEU A 189 16.50 -6.34 -16.01
CA LEU A 189 16.37 -6.92 -14.66
C LEU A 189 17.31 -6.24 -13.65
N ARG A 190 18.44 -5.68 -14.10
CA ARG A 190 19.30 -4.86 -13.23
C ARG A 190 18.57 -3.60 -12.75
N GLN A 191 17.80 -2.97 -13.64
CA GLN A 191 17.02 -1.77 -13.33
C GLN A 191 15.85 -2.09 -12.41
N VAL A 192 15.09 -3.16 -12.70
CA VAL A 192 13.95 -3.58 -11.87
C VAL A 192 14.40 -3.91 -10.44
N ARG A 193 15.55 -4.59 -10.29
CA ARG A 193 16.15 -4.87 -8.97
C ARG A 193 16.61 -3.59 -8.27
N ALA A 194 17.23 -2.66 -8.98
CA ALA A 194 17.64 -1.38 -8.40
C ALA A 194 16.45 -0.55 -7.91
N ASP A 195 15.32 -0.56 -8.63
CA ASP A 195 14.07 0.08 -8.18
C ASP A 195 13.58 -0.53 -6.87
N ALA A 196 13.55 -1.86 -6.79
CA ALA A 196 13.14 -2.59 -5.60
C ALA A 196 14.10 -2.39 -4.41
N ALA A 197 15.41 -2.34 -4.66
CA ALA A 197 16.41 -2.06 -3.64
C ALA A 197 16.26 -0.64 -3.08
N ARG A 198 16.01 0.35 -3.93
CA ARG A 198 15.71 1.74 -3.50
C ARG A 198 14.44 1.81 -2.69
N ALA A 199 13.35 1.18 -3.15
CA ALA A 199 12.13 1.11 -2.34
C ALA A 199 12.35 0.43 -1.00
N SER A 200 13.18 -0.63 -0.97
CA SER A 200 13.51 -1.32 0.26
C SER A 200 14.28 -0.44 1.24
N HIS A 201 15.21 0.37 0.72
CA HIS A 201 15.94 1.35 1.51
C HIS A 201 15.03 2.47 2.03
N ALA A 202 14.20 3.06 1.15
CA ALA A 202 13.26 4.13 1.51
C ALA A 202 12.27 3.72 2.61
N LEU A 203 11.74 2.49 2.52
CA LEU A 203 10.67 2.01 3.40
C LEU A 203 11.19 1.17 4.55
N THR A 204 12.50 0.89 4.60
CA THR A 204 13.14 -0.01 5.58
C THR A 204 12.40 -1.37 5.65
N ALA A 205 11.93 -1.85 4.50
CA ALA A 205 11.11 -3.06 4.37
C ALA A 205 11.39 -3.73 3.02
N GLU A 206 11.46 -5.07 2.98
CA GLU A 206 11.80 -5.77 1.74
C GLU A 206 10.74 -5.56 0.65
N ALA A 207 11.15 -4.94 -0.45
CA ALA A 207 10.36 -4.81 -1.67
C ALA A 207 10.91 -5.75 -2.75
N ARG A 208 10.01 -6.54 -3.35
CA ARG A 208 10.37 -7.52 -4.39
C ARG A 208 10.23 -6.93 -5.79
N ALA A 209 11.23 -7.17 -6.63
CA ALA A 209 11.27 -6.72 -8.02
C ALA A 209 10.32 -7.54 -8.90
N VAL A 210 9.48 -6.86 -9.69
CA VAL A 210 8.57 -7.50 -10.65
C VAL A 210 8.65 -6.79 -12.01
N LEU A 211 9.02 -7.54 -13.04
CA LEU A 211 8.91 -7.08 -14.43
C LEU A 211 7.54 -7.50 -14.99
N VAL A 212 6.86 -6.56 -15.64
CA VAL A 212 5.52 -6.80 -16.22
C VAL A 212 5.52 -6.58 -17.74
N PRO A 213 5.74 -7.62 -18.55
CA PRO A 213 5.65 -7.52 -20.01
C PRO A 213 4.19 -7.42 -20.47
N VAL A 214 3.76 -6.22 -20.82
CA VAL A 214 2.38 -5.89 -21.18
C VAL A 214 2.06 -6.33 -22.59
N GLY A 215 1.04 -7.18 -22.72
CA GLY A 215 0.51 -7.65 -23.99
C GLY A 215 1.51 -8.47 -24.80
N ALA A 216 2.50 -9.10 -24.17
CA ALA A 216 3.41 -10.03 -24.83
C ALA A 216 2.63 -11.21 -25.44
N SER A 217 3.04 -11.68 -26.63
CA SER A 217 2.47 -12.93 -27.18
C SER A 217 3.00 -14.16 -26.45
N ASP A 218 4.24 -14.09 -26.00
CA ASP A 218 4.87 -15.12 -25.18
C ASP A 218 5.96 -14.50 -24.27
N VAL A 219 6.28 -15.20 -23.18
CA VAL A 219 7.30 -14.79 -22.21
C VAL A 219 8.14 -16.02 -21.86
N ASP A 220 9.36 -16.07 -22.38
CA ASP A 220 10.32 -17.14 -22.15
C ASP A 220 11.34 -16.71 -21.10
N VAL A 221 11.35 -17.39 -19.95
CA VAL A 221 12.36 -17.18 -18.90
C VAL A 221 13.37 -18.32 -18.99
N VAL A 222 14.59 -18.01 -19.41
CA VAL A 222 15.59 -19.03 -19.80
C VAL A 222 16.13 -19.80 -18.59
N ALA A 223 16.14 -19.19 -17.41
CA ALA A 223 16.59 -19.79 -16.16
C ALA A 223 15.87 -19.16 -14.97
N PRO A 224 15.79 -19.84 -13.81
CA PRO A 224 15.22 -19.26 -12.59
C PRO A 224 15.85 -17.92 -12.23
N LEU A 225 15.01 -16.92 -11.98
CA LEU A 225 15.46 -15.55 -11.69
C LEU A 225 15.77 -15.39 -10.20
N ARG A 226 16.88 -14.72 -9.91
CA ARG A 226 17.23 -14.30 -8.55
C ARG A 226 16.56 -12.98 -8.22
N GLU A 227 15.89 -12.90 -7.08
CA GLU A 227 15.37 -11.65 -6.50
C GLU A 227 14.48 -10.82 -7.45
N ALA A 228 13.88 -11.46 -8.45
CA ALA A 228 13.00 -10.83 -9.42
C ALA A 228 11.95 -11.83 -9.91
N ARG A 229 10.76 -11.32 -10.25
CA ARG A 229 9.68 -12.09 -10.85
C ARG A 229 9.29 -11.49 -12.18
N VAL A 230 8.75 -12.31 -13.07
CA VAL A 230 8.12 -11.85 -14.32
C VAL A 230 6.68 -12.30 -14.27
N LEU A 231 5.75 -11.34 -14.29
CA LEU A 231 4.31 -11.59 -14.31
C LEU A 231 3.72 -10.86 -15.50
N ARG A 232 2.74 -11.46 -16.19
CA ARG A 232 1.98 -10.73 -17.21
C ARG A 232 0.96 -9.81 -16.51
N ASP A 233 0.49 -8.80 -17.22
CA ASP A 233 -0.58 -7.91 -16.76
C ASP A 233 -1.86 -8.68 -16.38
N THR A 234 -2.14 -9.78 -17.07
CA THR A 234 -3.26 -10.68 -16.76
C THR A 234 -3.08 -11.48 -15.47
N ASP A 235 -1.85 -11.61 -14.98
CA ASP A 235 -1.48 -12.45 -13.84
C ASP A 235 -1.21 -11.64 -12.56
N LEU A 236 -1.44 -10.33 -12.54
CA LEU A 236 -1.14 -9.50 -11.36
C LEU A 236 -2.02 -9.82 -10.15
N SER A 237 -3.22 -10.39 -10.36
CA SER A 237 -4.07 -10.89 -9.27
C SER A 237 -3.38 -11.99 -8.43
N GLN A 238 -2.37 -12.65 -8.99
CA GLN A 238 -1.60 -13.66 -8.27
C GLN A 238 -0.78 -13.07 -7.11
N LEU A 239 -0.48 -11.77 -7.11
CA LEU A 239 0.17 -11.09 -5.99
C LEU A 239 -0.67 -11.21 -4.70
N ALA A 240 -1.99 -11.08 -4.83
CA ALA A 240 -2.94 -11.21 -3.72
C ALA A 240 -2.95 -12.59 -3.06
N ARG A 241 -2.50 -13.64 -3.77
CA ARG A 241 -2.43 -15.01 -3.23
C ARG A 241 -1.29 -15.21 -2.24
N SER A 242 -0.37 -14.24 -2.13
CA SER A 242 0.83 -14.34 -1.30
C SER A 242 0.61 -13.92 0.17
N GLY A 243 -0.64 -13.92 0.66
CA GLY A 243 -1.05 -13.26 1.91
C GLY A 243 -0.42 -13.80 3.20
N GLY A 244 -0.47 -12.98 4.26
CA GLY A 244 -0.07 -13.34 5.62
C GLY A 244 1.33 -12.87 6.04
N VAL A 245 2.00 -12.04 5.23
CA VAL A 245 3.32 -11.47 5.53
C VAL A 245 3.20 -10.21 6.37
N LEU A 246 2.28 -9.32 6.01
CA LEU A 246 2.05 -8.04 6.70
C LEU A 246 0.69 -8.01 7.38
N LYS A 247 0.65 -7.46 8.60
CA LYS A 247 -0.62 -7.17 9.27
C LYS A 247 -1.28 -5.93 8.62
N PRO A 248 -2.61 -5.80 8.68
CA PRO A 248 -3.29 -4.63 8.13
C PRO A 248 -2.73 -3.28 8.62
N ALA A 249 -2.40 -3.18 9.93
CA ALA A 249 -1.79 -1.98 10.48
C ALA A 249 -0.41 -1.65 9.88
N ASP A 250 0.41 -2.66 9.62
CA ASP A 250 1.72 -2.48 9.00
C ASP A 250 1.59 -2.02 7.55
N VAL A 251 0.59 -2.56 6.83
CA VAL A 251 0.26 -2.14 5.45
C VAL A 251 -0.11 -0.66 5.42
N GLU A 252 -1.01 -0.21 6.30
CA GLU A 252 -1.41 1.20 6.36
C GLU A 252 -0.23 2.11 6.75
N ALA A 253 0.60 1.70 7.71
CA ALA A 253 1.77 2.46 8.12
C ALA A 253 2.79 2.60 6.97
N LEU A 254 3.09 1.50 6.27
CA LEU A 254 3.98 1.50 5.11
C LEU A 254 3.41 2.34 3.97
N HIS A 255 2.12 2.26 3.71
CA HIS A 255 1.47 3.09 2.71
C HIS A 255 1.53 4.58 3.06
N ALA A 256 1.29 4.95 4.32
CA ALA A 256 1.40 6.33 4.79
C ALA A 256 2.81 6.91 4.62
N VAL A 257 3.86 6.11 4.87
CA VAL A 257 5.26 6.51 4.62
C VAL A 257 5.57 6.57 3.12
N ALA A 258 5.09 5.60 2.35
CA ALA A 258 5.39 5.48 0.93
C ALA A 258 4.74 6.59 0.09
N ARG A 259 3.60 7.14 0.51
CA ARG A 259 2.95 8.25 -0.20
C ARG A 259 3.61 9.61 0.06
N ASP A 260 4.46 9.76 1.08
CA ASP A 260 5.24 10.99 1.27
C ASP A 260 6.39 11.05 0.25
N ARG A 261 6.34 12.03 -0.64
CA ARG A 261 7.37 12.30 -1.65
C ARG A 261 8.77 12.42 -1.03
N ARG A 262 8.89 12.95 0.17
CA ARG A 262 10.17 13.21 0.86
C ARG A 262 10.89 11.92 1.25
N THR A 263 10.14 10.83 1.47
CA THR A 263 10.67 9.48 1.67
C THR A 263 11.60 9.07 0.52
N TRP A 264 11.30 9.51 -0.70
CA TRP A 264 11.98 9.10 -1.92
C TRP A 264 13.11 10.03 -2.35
N LEU A 265 13.32 11.16 -1.67
CA LEU A 265 14.35 12.13 -2.07
C LEU A 265 15.77 11.75 -1.62
N ARG A 266 15.90 10.73 -0.76
CA ARG A 266 17.17 10.37 -0.08
C ARG A 266 17.69 8.97 -0.44
N VAL A 267 17.05 8.30 -1.41
CA VAL A 267 17.37 6.94 -1.90
C VAL A 267 18.34 6.92 -3.07
#